data_AF-G5RXB4-F1
#
_entry.id   AF-G5RXB4-F1
#
_cell.length_a   1.000
_cell.length_b   1.000
_cell.length_c   1.000
_cell.angle_alpha   90.00
_cell.angle_beta   90.00
_cell.angle_gamma   90.00
#
_symmetry.space_group_name_H-M   'P 1'
#
loop_
_entity.id
_entity.type
_entity.pdbx_description
1 polymer ?
#
loop_
_entity_poly.entity_id
_entity_poly.type
_entity_poly.pdbx_seq_one_letter_code
_entity_poly.pdbx_strand_id
1 'polypeptide(L)' 'MTDAAIVGRHVGTTLMVARYAVNTLKEVETSLSRFDQNGIQVKGVILNSIFRRATGYQDYGYYEYEYQSDSK' A
#
# COMPACT_ATOMS: atom_id res chain seq x y z
N MET A 1 3.89 10.69 -12.75
CA MET A 1 2.54 10.55 -12.15
C MET A 1 1.84 11.88 -12.37
N THR A 2 1.05 11.97 -13.43
CA THR A 2 0.32 13.19 -13.77
C THR A 2 -1.18 12.92 -13.70
N ASP A 3 -1.63 11.80 -14.27
CA ASP A 3 -3.04 11.40 -14.26
C ASP A 3 -3.58 11.23 -12.84
N ALA A 4 -2.84 10.52 -11.98
CA ALA A 4 -3.20 10.37 -10.57
C ALA A 4 -3.22 11.71 -9.81
N ALA A 5 -2.39 12.67 -10.24
CA ALA A 5 -2.34 14.01 -9.63
C ALA A 5 -3.51 14.90 -10.09
N ILE A 6 -4.03 14.70 -11.30
CA ILE A 6 -5.20 15.41 -11.80
C ILE A 6 -6.47 14.86 -11.14
N VAL A 7 -6.63 13.55 -11.12
CA VAL A 7 -7.80 12.89 -10.51
C VAL A 7 -7.81 13.10 -8.99
N GLY A 8 -6.65 13.04 -8.33
CA GLY A 8 -6.52 13.18 -6.88
C GLY A 8 -7.07 14.50 -6.32
N ARG A 9 -7.13 15.57 -7.13
CA ARG A 9 -7.72 16.85 -6.74
C ARG A 9 -9.25 16.84 -6.66
N HIS A 10 -9.90 15.82 -7.23
CA HIS A 10 -11.36 15.72 -7.34
C HIS A 10 -11.95 14.64 -6.43
N VAL A 11 -11.14 14.00 -5.57
CA VAL A 11 -11.57 12.91 -4.68
C VAL A 11 -11.45 13.31 -3.21
N GLY A 12 -12.32 12.74 -2.37
CA GLY A 12 -12.31 12.99 -0.92
C GLY A 12 -11.27 12.17 -0.13
N THR A 13 -10.68 11.12 -0.73
CA THR A 13 -9.70 10.26 -0.07
C THR A 13 -8.79 9.61 -1.11
N THR A 14 -7.48 9.58 -0.82
CA THR A 14 -6.46 8.93 -1.65
C THR A 14 -5.68 7.91 -0.82
N LEU A 15 -5.50 6.70 -1.36
CA LEU A 15 -4.63 5.65 -0.82
C LEU A 15 -3.59 5.27 -1.88
N MET A 16 -2.37 4.98 -1.45
CA MET A 16 -1.29 4.48 -2.31
C MET A 16 -1.15 2.97 -2.16
N VAL A 17 -0.86 2.24 -3.23
CA VAL A 17 -0.52 0.81 -3.15
C VAL A 17 0.98 0.65 -3.33
N ALA A 18 1.63 -0.04 -2.40
CA ALA A 18 3.03 -0.45 -2.49
C ALA A 18 3.12 -1.97 -2.51
N ARG A 19 3.98 -2.54 -3.36
CA ARG A 19 4.17 -3.97 -3.46
C ARG A 19 5.27 -4.43 -2.50
N TYR A 20 4.93 -5.38 -1.63
CA TYR A 20 5.86 -5.98 -0.69
C TYR A 20 7.09 -6.55 -1.40
N ALA A 21 8.27 -6.36 -0.80
CA ALA A 21 9.56 -6.81 -1.32
C ALA A 21 9.99 -6.25 -2.69
N VAL A 22 9.21 -5.33 -3.27
CA VAL A 22 9.47 -4.75 -4.60
C VAL A 22 9.68 -3.25 -4.48
N ASN A 23 8.75 -2.53 -3.84
CA ASN A 23 8.91 -1.10 -3.63
C ASN A 23 9.77 -0.81 -2.40
N THR A 24 10.76 0.05 -2.58
CA THR A 24 11.60 0.54 -1.49
C THR A 24 10.91 1.66 -0.72
N LEU A 25 11.33 1.87 0.53
CA LEU A 25 10.84 3.00 1.32
C LEU A 25 11.07 4.34 0.60
N LYS A 26 12.22 4.49 -0.07
CA LYS A 26 12.57 5.73 -0.77
C LYS A 26 11.66 6.03 -1.95
N GLU A 27 11.24 5.01 -2.69
CA GLU A 27 10.28 5.15 -3.79
C GLU A 27 8.90 5.57 -3.27
N VAL A 28 8.47 5.02 -2.14
CA VAL A 28 7.21 5.39 -1.48
C VAL A 28 7.27 6.84 -1.00
N GLU A 29 8.32 7.23 -0.28
CA GLU A 29 8.54 8.62 0.18
C GLU A 29 8.55 9.62 -0.99
N THR A 30 9.27 9.29 -2.07
CA THR A 30 9.34 10.15 -3.25
C THR A 30 7.98 10.32 -3.91
N SER A 31 7.18 9.25 -3.93
CA SER A 31 5.82 9.29 -4.49
C SER A 31 4.88 10.10 -3.61
N LEU A 32 4.96 9.95 -2.29
CA LEU A 32 4.18 10.76 -1.33
C LEU A 32 4.52 12.25 -1.46
N SER A 33 5.80 12.60 -1.53
CA SER A 33 6.23 13.99 -1.71
C SER A 33 5.69 14.60 -3.01
N ARG A 34 5.66 13.83 -4.10
CA ARG A 34 5.07 14.28 -5.38
C ARG A 34 3.57 14.53 -5.27
N PHE A 35 2.82 13.68 -4.55
CA PHE A 35 1.40 13.93 -4.33
C PHE A 35 1.15 15.16 -3.47
N ASP A 36 1.94 15.34 -2.42
CA ASP A 36 1.87 16.51 -1.53
C ASP A 36 2.17 17.82 -2.29
N GLN A 37 3.21 17.83 -3.14
CA GLN A 37 3.52 18.95 -4.03
C GLN A 37 2.38 19.29 -5.01
N ASN A 38 1.51 18.32 -5.32
CA ASN A 38 0.35 18.52 -6.20
C ASN A 38 -0.94 18.85 -5.43
N GLY A 39 -0.88 19.00 -4.10
CA GLY A 39 -2.01 19.30 -3.23
C GLY A 39 -2.89 18.08 -2.91
N ILE A 40 -2.35 16.87 -3.02
CA ILE A 40 -3.08 15.62 -2.78
C ILE A 40 -2.60 14.98 -1.50
N GLN A 41 -3.50 14.91 -0.53
CA GLN A 41 -3.25 14.22 0.72
C GLN A 41 -3.48 12.71 0.57
N VAL A 42 -2.41 11.94 0.62
CA VAL A 42 -2.46 10.47 0.73
C VAL A 42 -2.72 10.11 2.19
N LYS A 43 -3.85 9.46 2.46
CA LYS A 43 -4.29 9.11 3.82
C LYS A 43 -3.61 7.87 4.39
N GLY A 44 -3.04 7.03 3.52
CA GLY A 44 -2.39 5.79 3.92
C GLY A 44 -1.86 5.00 2.73
N VAL A 45 -1.14 3.93 3.04
CA VAL A 45 -0.55 3.01 2.06
C VAL A 45 -1.08 1.61 2.30
N ILE A 46 -1.54 0.96 1.24
CA ILE A 46 -1.88 -0.46 1.21
C ILE A 46 -0.64 -1.23 0.76
N LEU A 47 -0.16 -2.12 1.61
CA LEU A 47 0.94 -3.03 1.26
C LEU A 47 0.34 -4.30 0.63
N ASN A 48 0.58 -4.49 -0.66
CA ASN A 48 0.00 -5.59 -1.45
C ASN A 48 1.03 -6.69 -1.75
N SER A 49 0.52 -7.88 -2.07
CA SER A 49 1.31 -9.08 -2.43
C SER A 49 2.30 -9.50 -1.34
N ILE A 50 1.88 -9.36 -0.08
CA ILE A 50 2.64 -9.89 1.05
C ILE A 50 2.62 -11.42 0.92
N PHE A 51 3.79 -12.03 1.05
CA PHE A 51 3.96 -13.48 1.12
C PHE A 51 4.85 -13.81 2.31
N ARG A 52 4.57 -14.94 2.95
CA ARG A 52 5.39 -15.41 4.08
C ARG A 52 6.77 -15.79 3.57
N ARG A 53 7.83 -15.18 4.11
CA ARG A 53 9.20 -15.69 3.95
C ARG A 53 9.46 -16.66 5.10
N ALA A 54 9.95 -17.85 4.76
CA ALA A 54 10.13 -19.02 5.61
C ALA A 54 10.28 -18.77 7.14
N THR A 55 9.39 -19.45 7.89
CA THR A 55 9.45 -19.94 9.28
C THR A 55 10.74 -19.71 10.10
N GLY A 56 11.03 -18.47 10.49
CA GLY A 56 12.09 -18.20 11.46
C GLY A 56 11.74 -17.03 12.35
N TYR A 57 11.19 -17.31 13.55
CA TYR A 57 11.06 -16.52 14.80
C TYR A 57 10.89 -14.97 14.77
N GLN A 58 10.72 -14.33 13.61
CA GLN A 58 10.74 -12.89 13.39
C GLN A 58 9.55 -12.41 12.53
N ASP A 59 8.49 -13.20 12.43
CA ASP A 59 7.31 -12.87 11.60
C ASP A 59 6.31 -12.00 12.41
N TYR A 60 6.76 -10.83 12.85
CA TYR A 60 5.91 -9.80 13.47
C TYR A 60 5.54 -8.75 12.42
N GLY A 61 4.62 -9.09 11.51
CA GLY A 61 4.16 -8.11 10.52
C GLY A 61 2.87 -8.44 9.80
N TYR A 62 2.49 -9.71 9.69
CA TYR A 62 1.29 -10.11 8.95
C TYR A 62 0.68 -11.39 9.53
N TYR A 63 -0.59 -11.35 9.89
CA TYR A 63 -1.39 -12.53 10.29
C TYR A 63 -2.44 -12.79 9.21
N GLU A 64 -2.34 -13.94 8.56
CA GLU A 64 -3.31 -14.42 7.56
C GLU A 64 -4.39 -15.24 8.29
N TYR A 65 -5.64 -14.79 8.22
CA TYR A 65 -6.79 -15.56 8.72
C TYR A 65 -7.46 -16.26 7.55
N GLU A 66 -7.48 -17.59 7.59
CA GLU A 66 -8.18 -18.41 6.61
C GLU A 66 -9.64 -18.57 7.05
N TYR A 67 -10.58 -18.06 6.25
CA TYR A 67 -12.00 -18.32 6.41
C TYR A 67 -12.42 -19.39 5.41
N GLN A 68 -12.46 -20.65 5.84
CA GLN A 68 -13.13 -21.70 5.09
C GLN A 68 -14.62 -21.62 5.39
N SER A 69 -15.41 -21.21 4.39
CA SER A 69 -16.87 -21.31 4.48
C SER A 69 -17.27 -22.75 4.17
N ASP A 70 -17.88 -23.44 5.13
CA ASP A 70 -18.51 -24.74 4.87
C ASP A 70 -19.61 -24.55 3.81
N SER A 71 -19.46 -25.22 2.68
CA SER A 71 -20.52 -25.35 1.68
C SER A 71 -21.60 -26.27 2.25
N LYS A 72 -22.77 -25.71 2.58
CA LYS A 72 -23.99 -26.47 2.86
C LYS A 72 -24.52 -27.15 1.61
#